data_AF-A0A921MMA8-F1
#
_entry.id   AF-A0A921MMA8-F1
#
_cell.length_a   1.000
_cell.length_b   1.000
_cell.length_c   1.000
_cell.angle_alpha   90.00
_cell.angle_beta   90.00
_cell.angle_gamma   90.00
#
_symmetry.space_group_name_H-M   'P 1'
#
loop_
_entity.id
_entity.type
_entity.pdbx_description
1 polymer ?
#
loop_
_entity_poly.entity_id
_entity_poly.type
_entity_poly.pdbx_seq_one_letter_code
_entity_poly.pdbx_strand_id
1 'polypeptide(L)' 'MKSTGIVRKVDELGRIVLPIELRRTLDIAEKDSLEIYVDGSSIVLKKYQPACIFCDDAKDVINFKGKNVCPNCIKELLGK' A
#
# COMPACT_ATOMS: atom_id res chain seq x y z
N MET A 1 8.90 10.98 -12.07
CA MET A 1 8.04 9.97 -12.75
C MET A 1 8.91 9.16 -13.70
N LYS A 2 8.88 7.83 -13.62
CA LYS A 2 9.45 6.96 -14.67
C LYS A 2 8.30 6.51 -15.57
N SER A 3 8.39 6.80 -16.86
CA SER A 3 7.40 6.34 -17.84
C SER A 3 7.70 4.90 -18.23
N THR A 4 6.73 4.01 -18.10
CA THR A 4 6.84 2.62 -18.58
C THR A 4 6.39 2.48 -20.04
N GLY A 5 5.67 3.46 -20.59
CA GLY A 5 5.10 3.40 -21.94
C GLY A 5 4.02 2.33 -22.14
N ILE A 6 3.57 1.66 -21.08
CA ILE A 6 2.61 0.56 -21.16
C ILE A 6 1.18 1.13 -21.16
N VAL A 7 0.40 0.82 -22.19
CA VAL A 7 -1.01 1.18 -22.29
C VAL A 7 -1.89 -0.05 -22.11
N ARG A 8 -2.91 0.04 -21.25
CA ARG A 8 -3.93 -0.99 -21.07
C ARG A 8 -5.33 -0.43 -21.21
N LYS A 9 -6.18 -1.22 -21.85
CA LYS A 9 -7.62 -0.93 -21.92
C LYS A 9 -8.26 -1.27 -20.58
N VAL A 10 -9.25 -0.47 -20.23
CA VAL A 10 -10.15 -0.74 -19.12
C VAL A 10 -11.13 -1.82 -19.56
N ASP A 11 -11.49 -2.74 -18.67
CA ASP A 11 -12.53 -3.73 -18.95
C ASP A 11 -13.95 -3.16 -18.77
N GLU A 12 -14.97 -3.98 -19.01
CA GLU A 12 -16.38 -3.57 -18.92
C GLU A 12 -16.82 -3.09 -17.53
N LEU A 13 -16.06 -3.41 -16.49
CA LEU A 13 -16.35 -3.06 -15.10
C LEU A 13 -15.47 -1.93 -14.57
N GLY A 14 -14.62 -1.32 -15.41
CA GLY A 14 -13.73 -0.25 -14.98
C GLY A 14 -12.39 -0.73 -14.41
N ARG A 15 -12.05 -2.01 -14.49
CA ARG A 15 -10.81 -2.57 -13.93
C ARG A 15 -9.66 -2.45 -14.92
N ILE A 16 -8.45 -2.31 -14.39
CA ILE A 16 -7.20 -2.35 -15.17
C ILE A 16 -6.30 -3.48 -14.68
N VAL A 17 -5.56 -4.08 -15.60
CA VAL A 17 -4.59 -5.13 -15.28
C VAL A 17 -3.20 -4.52 -15.15
N LEU A 18 -2.58 -4.68 -13.99
CA LEU A 18 -1.17 -4.35 -13.78
C LEU A 18 -0.27 -5.41 -14.45
N PRO A 19 0.66 -5.00 -15.34
CA PRO A 19 1.66 -5.90 -15.92
C PRO A 19 2.45 -6.67 -14.86
N ILE A 20 2.81 -7.92 -15.18
CA ILE A 20 3.53 -8.80 -14.25
C ILE A 20 4.90 -8.23 -13.82
N GLU A 21 5.56 -7.51 -14.71
CA GLU A 21 6.84 -6.83 -14.43
C GLU A 21 6.69 -5.79 -13.32
N LEU A 22 5.67 -4.92 -13.43
CA LEU A 22 5.39 -3.90 -12.42
C LEU A 22 5.03 -4.53 -11.07
N ARG A 23 4.24 -5.61 -11.08
CA ARG A 23 3.92 -6.35 -9.87
C ARG A 23 5.18 -6.89 -9.18
N ARG A 24 6.13 -7.46 -9.93
CA ARG A 24 7.40 -7.96 -9.38
C ARG A 24 8.29 -6.83 -8.86
N THR A 25 8.39 -5.73 -9.60
CA THR A 25 9.22 -4.57 -9.17
C THR A 25 8.66 -3.87 -7.94
N LEU A 26 7.34 -3.82 -7.79
CA LEU A 26 6.67 -3.19 -6.64
C LEU A 26 6.28 -4.19 -5.55
N ASP A 27 6.68 -5.45 -5.69
CA ASP A 27 6.36 -6.54 -4.76
C ASP A 27 4.85 -6.64 -4.45
N ILE A 28 4.00 -6.58 -5.48
CA ILE A 28 2.54 -6.67 -5.34
C ILE A 28 2.13 -8.13 -5.58
N ALA A 29 1.73 -8.82 -4.52
CA ALA A 29 1.24 -10.20 -4.57
C ALA A 29 -0.27 -10.27 -4.85
N GLU A 30 -0.76 -11.48 -5.12
CA GLU A 30 -2.21 -11.70 -5.17
C GLU A 30 -2.85 -11.40 -3.81
N LYS A 31 -4.02 -10.74 -3.84
CA LYS A 31 -4.77 -10.28 -2.65
C LYS A 31 -4.12 -9.14 -1.86
N ASP A 32 -2.98 -8.60 -2.30
CA ASP A 32 -2.44 -7.37 -1.73
C ASP A 32 -3.43 -6.21 -1.95
N SER A 33 -3.59 -5.40 -0.91
CA SER A 33 -4.39 -4.18 -0.98
C SER A 33 -3.57 -3.05 -1.59
N LEU A 34 -4.19 -2.28 -2.48
CA LEU A 34 -3.63 -1.06 -3.04
C LEU A 34 -4.52 0.11 -2.65
N GLU A 35 -3.89 1.20 -2.26
CA GLU A 35 -4.53 2.46 -1.99
C GLU A 35 -4.51 3.34 -3.25
N ILE A 36 -5.64 3.98 -3.53
CA ILE A 36 -5.84 4.79 -4.73
C ILE A 36 -5.91 6.25 -4.32
N TYR A 37 -4.98 7.05 -4.83
CA TYR A 37 -4.95 8.50 -4.66
C TYR A 37 -5.24 9.20 -5.98
N VAL A 38 -5.81 10.40 -5.88
CA VAL A 38 -6.02 11.31 -7.01
C VAL A 38 -5.08 12.49 -6.85
N ASP A 39 -4.24 12.73 -7.85
CA ASP A 39 -3.33 13.87 -7.92
C ASP A 39 -3.58 14.63 -9.23
N GLY A 40 -4.39 15.69 -9.14
CA GLY A 40 -4.90 16.42 -10.28
C GLY A 40 -5.67 15.52 -11.25
N SER A 41 -5.13 15.32 -12.46
CA SER A 41 -5.68 14.44 -13.48
C SER A 41 -5.07 13.03 -13.49
N SER A 42 -4.23 12.70 -12.50
CA SER A 42 -3.52 11.42 -12.42
C SER A 42 -4.04 10.55 -11.29
N ILE A 43 -4.04 9.24 -11.52
CA ILE A 43 -4.29 8.25 -10.47
C ILE A 43 -2.93 7.72 -9.98
N VAL A 44 -2.71 7.74 -8.68
CA VAL A 44 -1.50 7.21 -8.04
C VAL A 44 -1.90 5.99 -7.22
N LEU A 45 -1.28 4.85 -7.53
CA LEU A 45 -1.48 3.60 -6.80
C LEU A 45 -0.32 3.39 -5.84
N LYS A 46 -0.62 3.11 -4.57
CA LYS A 46 0.38 2.79 -3.53
C LYS A 46 0.04 1.45 -2.89
N LYS A 47 1.06 0.65 -2.54
CA LYS A 47 0.83 -0.57 -1.75
C LYS A 47 0.25 -0.15 -0.40
N TYR A 48 -0.93 -0.63 -0.08
CA TYR A 48 -1.54 -0.38 1.22
C TYR A 48 -0.76 -1.19 2.25
N GLN A 49 -0.10 -0.50 3.16
CA GLN A 49 0.52 -1.13 4.31
C GLN A 49 -0.31 -0.76 5.54
N PRO A 50 -0.72 -1.74 6.35
CA PRO A 50 -1.31 -1.44 7.65
C PRO A 50 -0.34 -0.56 8.43
N ALA A 51 -0.76 0.63 8.84
CA ALA A 51 0.05 1.54 9.61
C ALA A 51 -0.26 1.43 11.10
N CYS A 52 0.70 1.81 11.94
CA CYS A 52 0.54 1.92 13.38
C CYS A 52 -0.55 2.95 13.70
N ILE A 53 -1.52 2.58 14.54
CA ILE A 53 -2.62 3.47 14.94
C ILE A 53 -2.17 4.74 15.67
N PHE A 54 -0.95 4.77 16.24
CA PHE A 54 -0.47 5.89 17.04
C PHE A 54 0.41 6.87 16.27
N CYS A 55 1.16 6.40 15.27
CA CYS A 55 2.19 7.22 14.60
C CYS A 55 2.20 7.10 13.07
N ASP A 56 1.26 6.36 12.49
CA ASP A 56 1.15 6.08 11.05
C ASP A 56 2.40 5.41 10.43
N ASP A 57 3.34 4.91 11.24
CA ASP A 57 4.47 4.14 10.75
C ASP A 57 4.00 2.75 10.34
N ALA A 58 4.32 2.36 9.11
CA ALA A 58 3.99 1.06 8.53
C ALA A 58 5.11 0.02 8.73
N LYS A 59 6.24 0.41 9.32
CA LYS A 59 7.36 -0.51 9.57
C LYS A 59 7.06 -1.46 10.73
N ASP A 60 7.24 -2.76 10.45
CA ASP A 60 7.18 -3.85 11.42
C ASP A 60 5.94 -3.83 12.32
N VAL A 61 4.82 -3.33 11.78
CA VAL A 61 3.57 -3.23 12.52
C VAL A 61 3.05 -4.60 12.93
N ILE A 62 2.65 -4.70 14.19
CA ILE A 62 2.11 -5.92 14.78
C ILE A 62 0.62 -5.71 14.99
N ASN A 63 -0.19 -6.68 14.56
CA ASN A 63 -1.62 -6.65 14.87
C ASN A 63 -1.85 -7.15 16.31
N PHE A 64 -2.36 -6.29 17.18
CA PHE A 64 -2.73 -6.61 18.54
C PHE A 64 -4.20 -6.24 18.78
N LYS A 65 -5.04 -7.23 19.07
CA LYS A 65 -6.49 -7.06 19.28
C LYS A 65 -7.20 -6.28 18.15
N GLY A 66 -6.78 -6.50 16.90
CA GLY A 66 -7.35 -5.80 15.74
C GLY A 66 -6.85 -4.36 15.53
N LYS A 67 -5.84 -3.92 16.30
CA LYS A 67 -5.14 -2.65 16.10
C LYS A 67 -3.71 -2.92 15.66
N ASN A 68 -3.25 -2.24 14.61
CA ASN A 68 -1.86 -2.33 14.18
C ASN A 68 -1.02 -1.36 15.01
N VAL A 69 0.08 -1.84 15.58
CA VAL A 69 0.96 -1.05 16.44
C VAL A 69 2.42 -1.37 16.08
N CYS A 70 3.24 -0.35 15.83
CA CYS A 70 4.66 -0.54 15.55
C CYS A 70 5.46 -0.76 16.85
N PRO A 71 6.67 -1.35 16.78
CA PRO A 71 7.48 -1.63 17.96
C PRO A 71 7.86 -0.39 18.77
N ASN A 72 8.01 0.78 18.11
CA ASN A 72 8.33 2.03 18.79
C ASN A 72 7.17 2.47 19.70
N CYS A 73 5.94 2.47 19.20
CA CYS A 73 4.77 2.81 20.02
C CYS A 73 4.51 1.78 21.12
N ILE A 74 4.85 0.50 20.89
CA ILE A 74 4.80 -0.52 21.96
C ILE A 74 5.78 -0.19 23.09
N LYS A 75 7.00 0.26 22.78
CA LYS A 75 7.98 0.68 23.81
C LYS A 75 7.50 1.88 24.60
N GLU A 76 7.02 2.92 23.91
CA GLU A 76 6.44 4.10 24.54
C GLU A 76 5.24 3.76 25.45
N LEU A 77 4.35 2.86 25.01
CA LEU A 77 3.22 2.36 25.81
C LEU A 77 3.65 1.62 27.08
N LEU A 78 4.78 0.91 27.03
CA LEU A 78 5.35 0.19 28.17
C LEU A 78 6.20 1.10 29.07
N GLY A 79 6.29 2.40 28.77
CA GLY A 79 7.09 3.36 29.53
C GLY A 79 8.59 3.07 29.49
N LYS A 80 9.08 2.47 28.40
CA LYS A 80 10.48 2.10 28.19
C LYS A 80 11.08 2.75 26.96
#